data_AF-A0A453MNG3-F1
#
_entry.id   AF-A0A453MNG3-F1
#
_cell.length_a   1.000
_cell.length_b   1.000
_cell.length_c   1.000
_cell.angle_alpha   90.00
_cell.angle_beta   90.00
_cell.angle_gamma   90.00
#
_symmetry.space_group_name_H-M   'P 1'
#
loop_
_entity.id
_entity.type
_entity.pdbx_description
1 polymer ?
#
loop_
_entity_poly.entity_id
_entity_poly.type
_entity_poly.pdbx_seq_one_letter_code
_entity_poly.pdbx_strand_id
1 'polypeptide(L)'
;MEIMDPQVVKEANPEEVHDICSLAEACLRLKGRDRPTMKEADMRLQFMRTKRLRKCKILPASDEEIEPLLCIKVGNSDVVNDGNSTSKGISCCYSLEQELSSSVTLPR
;
A
#
# COMPACT_ATOMS: atom_id res chain seq x y z
N MET A 1 -5.18 7.30 17.92
CA MET A 1 -6.07 6.20 17.42
C MET A 1 -7.43 6.69 16.91
N GLU A 2 -7.94 7.83 17.38
CA GLU A 2 -9.24 8.41 16.95
C GLU A 2 -9.30 8.78 15.45
N ILE A 3 -8.14 8.87 14.78
CA ILE A 3 -8.03 9.21 13.35
C ILE A 3 -8.32 8.00 12.45
N MET A 4 -8.20 6.77 12.96
CA MET A 4 -8.39 5.56 12.15
C MET A 4 -9.81 5.05 12.22
N ASP A 5 -10.28 4.50 11.09
CA ASP A 5 -11.58 3.86 11.02
C ASP A 5 -11.67 2.68 12.01
N PRO A 6 -12.76 2.57 12.80
CA PRO A 6 -12.91 1.51 13.80
C PRO A 6 -12.79 0.10 13.23
N GLN A 7 -13.23 -0.14 11.99
CA GLN A 7 -13.10 -1.44 11.34
C GLN A 7 -11.64 -1.78 11.09
N VAL A 8 -10.83 -0.81 10.64
CA VAL A 8 -9.39 -1.01 10.43
C VAL A 8 -8.67 -1.29 11.74
N VAL A 9 -9.01 -0.58 12.82
CA VAL A 9 -8.42 -0.82 14.15
C VAL A 9 -8.71 -2.24 14.66
N LYS A 10 -9.89 -2.78 14.33
CA LYS A 10 -10.30 -4.14 14.72
C LYS A 10 -9.62 -5.23 13.89
N GLU A 11 -9.42 -5.00 12.59
CA GLU A 11 -8.94 -6.01 11.64
C GLU A 11 -7.41 -6.03 11.48
N ALA A 12 -6.75 -4.88 11.59
CA ALA A 12 -5.32 -4.76 11.30
C ALA A 12 -4.43 -5.08 12.52
N ASN A 13 -3.15 -5.34 12.25
CA ASN A 13 -2.15 -5.53 13.30
C ASN A 13 -2.04 -4.27 14.18
N PRO A 14 -2.27 -4.35 15.50
CA PRO A 14 -2.32 -3.18 16.38
C PRO A 14 -1.01 -2.39 16.40
N GLU A 15 0.13 -3.05 16.19
CA GLU A 15 1.43 -2.38 16.08
C GLU A 15 1.54 -1.52 14.81
N GLU A 16 1.06 -2.02 13.66
CA GLU A 16 1.05 -1.26 12.40
C GLU A 16 0.06 -0.09 12.46
N VAL A 17 -1.12 -0.31 13.06
CA VAL A 17 -2.12 0.73 13.32
C VAL A 17 -1.53 1.83 14.20
N HIS A 18 -0.82 1.46 15.27
CA HIS A 18 -0.18 2.42 16.17
C HIS A 18 0.91 3.24 15.46
N ASP A 19 1.78 2.59 14.68
CA ASP A 19 2.87 3.25 13.94
C ASP A 19 2.31 4.29 12.95
N ILE A 20 1.25 3.94 12.21
CA ILE A 20 0.58 4.83 11.25
C ILE A 20 -0.18 5.96 11.97
N CYS A 21 -0.93 5.66 13.04
CA CYS A 21 -1.60 6.68 13.86
C CYS A 21 -0.61 7.72 14.37
N SER A 22 0.51 7.27 14.93
CA SER A 22 1.53 8.14 15.50
C SER A 22 2.13 9.09 14.45
N LEU A 23 2.32 8.59 13.21
CA LEU A 23 2.78 9.42 12.11
C LEU A 23 1.70 10.44 11.68
N ALA A 24 0.45 10.01 11.54
CA ALA A 24 -0.66 10.89 11.18
C ALA A 24 -0.86 12.00 12.23
N GLU A 25 -0.83 11.67 13.52
CA GLU A 25 -0.91 12.64 14.63
C GLU A 25 0.23 13.67 14.54
N ALA A 26 1.46 13.24 14.24
CA ALA A 26 2.58 14.15 14.05
C ALA A 26 2.39 15.10 12.85
N CYS A 27 1.83 14.60 11.74
CA CYS A 27 1.52 15.38 10.54
C CYS A 27 0.38 16.39 10.74
N LEU A 28 -0.59 16.05 11.61
CA LEU A 28 -1.76 16.88 11.89
C LEU A 28 -1.54 17.90 13.02
N ARG A 29 -0.30 18.04 13.53
CA ARG A 29 0.01 19.05 14.55
C ARG A 29 -0.38 20.44 14.08
N LEU A 30 -1.01 21.21 14.98
CA LEU A 30 -1.52 22.55 14.69
C LEU A 30 -0.42 23.50 14.21
N LYS A 31 0.74 23.46 14.88
CA LYS A 31 1.90 24.27 14.51
C LYS A 31 2.68 23.58 13.39
N GLY A 32 2.78 24.23 12.24
CA GLY A 32 3.50 23.70 11.07
C GLY A 32 4.95 23.30 11.36
N ARG A 33 5.65 24.05 12.21
CA ARG A 33 7.04 23.76 12.62
C ARG A 33 7.20 22.45 13.39
N ASP A 34 6.12 21.95 14.00
CA ASP A 34 6.14 20.69 14.74
C ASP A 34 5.82 19.52 13.79
N ARG A 35 5.29 19.76 12.59
CA ARG A 35 5.02 18.70 11.62
C ARG A 35 6.34 18.13 11.08
N PRO A 36 6.42 16.82 10.81
CA PRO A 36 7.59 16.24 10.18
C PRO A 36 7.78 16.84 8.78
N THR A 37 9.03 16.92 8.35
CA THR A 37 9.35 17.17 6.94
C THR A 37 8.90 16.00 6.08
N MET A 38 8.67 16.23 4.78
CA MET A 38 8.34 15.13 3.87
C MET A 38 9.40 14.03 3.84
N LYS A 39 10.68 14.39 3.99
CA LYS A 39 11.79 13.42 4.11
C LYS A 39 11.65 12.55 5.35
N GLU A 40 11.32 13.13 6.50
CA GLU A 40 11.12 12.38 7.74
C GLU A 40 9.86 11.49 7.67
N ALA A 41 8.79 11.99 7.08
CA ALA A 41 7.57 11.21 6.86
C ALA A 41 7.84 10.01 5.94
N ASP A 42 8.54 10.21 4.82
CA ASP A 42 8.93 9.15 3.90
C ASP A 42 9.83 8.12 4.60
N MET A 43 10.89 8.55 5.30
CA MET A 43 11.76 7.63 6.04
C MET A 43 10.99 6.76 7.05
N ARG A 44 10.02 7.33 7.78
CA ARG A 44 9.18 6.58 8.72
C ARG A 44 8.29 5.56 8.00
N LEU A 45 7.69 5.94 6.87
CA LEU A 45 6.88 5.02 6.06
C LEU A 45 7.72 3.88 5.46
N GLN A 46 8.91 4.18 4.95
CA GLN A 46 9.83 3.16 4.45
C GLN A 46 10.23 2.18 5.56
N PHE A 47 10.55 2.68 6.75
CA PHE A 47 10.84 1.83 7.90
C PHE A 47 9.69 0.85 8.22
N MET A 48 8.44 1.34 8.24
CA MET A 48 7.25 0.48 8.45
C MET A 48 7.11 -0.57 7.34
N ARG A 49 7.33 -0.19 6.08
CA ARG A 49 7.31 -1.12 4.94
C ARG A 49 8.37 -2.21 5.09
N THR A 50 9.62 -1.84 5.38
CA THR A 50 10.69 -2.81 5.56
C THR A 50 10.44 -3.72 6.76
N LYS A 51 9.91 -3.18 7.87
CA LYS A 51 9.49 -3.96 9.05
C LYS A 51 8.44 -5.02 8.68
N ARG A 52 7.44 -4.62 7.90
CA ARG A 52 6.39 -5.54 7.40
C ARG A 52 6.95 -6.61 6.45
N LEU A 53 7.85 -6.23 5.54
CA LEU A 53 8.52 -7.16 4.61
C LEU A 53 9.36 -8.20 5.36
N ARG A 54 10.14 -7.76 6.36
CA ARG A 54 10.93 -8.67 7.21
C ARG A 54 10.05 -9.66 7.97
N LYS A 55 8.92 -9.20 8.50
CA LYS A 55 7.93 -10.06 9.19
C LYS A 55 7.32 -11.10 8.23
N CYS A 56 7.13 -10.75 6.96
CA CYS A 56 6.56 -11.64 5.93
C CYS A 56 7.56 -12.60 5.26
N LYS A 57 8.86 -12.59 5.63
CA LYS A 57 9.94 -13.41 5.03
C LYS A 57 9.93 -13.44 3.50
N ILE A 58 9.78 -12.28 2.86
CA ILE A 58 9.94 -12.19 1.40
C ILE A 58 11.45 -12.19 1.13
N LEU A 59 11.97 -13.26 0.52
CA LEU A 59 13.34 -13.34 0.00
C LEU A 59 13.52 -12.33 -1.15
N PRO A 60 14.71 -11.73 -1.34
CA PRO A 60 14.95 -10.81 -2.44
C PRO A 60 14.93 -11.61 -3.74
N ALA A 61 13.98 -11.29 -4.62
CA ALA A 61 14.10 -11.68 -6.02
C ALA A 61 15.31 -10.92 -6.60
N SER A 62 16.17 -11.69 -7.25
CA SER A 62 17.43 -11.31 -7.90
C SER A 62 17.39 -9.97 -8.63
N ASP A 63 18.49 -9.23 -8.46
CA ASP A 63 19.07 -8.17 -9.29
C ASP A 63 18.40 -7.91 -10.65
N GLU A 64 17.27 -7.20 -10.68
CA GLU A 64 16.95 -6.16 -11.67
C GLU A 64 15.98 -5.17 -10.99
N GLU A 65 16.27 -3.88 -11.13
CA GLU A 65 15.58 -2.79 -10.48
C GLU A 65 14.07 -2.76 -10.82
N ILE A 66 13.23 -3.07 -9.83
CA ILE A 66 11.98 -2.39 -9.42
C ILE A 66 11.50 -3.17 -8.17
N GLU A 67 11.70 -2.59 -6.98
CA GLU A 67 11.22 -3.18 -5.72
C GLU A 67 9.70 -3.39 -5.77
N PRO A 68 9.16 -4.48 -5.20
CA PRO A 68 7.73 -4.76 -5.20
C PRO A 68 6.93 -3.64 -4.53
N LEU A 69 6.37 -2.76 -5.37
CA LEU A 69 5.33 -1.82 -4.98
C LEU A 69 4.14 -2.63 -4.51
N LEU A 70 4.04 -2.77 -3.19
CA LEU A 70 2.94 -3.38 -2.44
C LEU A 70 2.93 -4.92 -2.48
N CYS A 71 3.59 -5.55 -1.50
CA CYS A 71 3.10 -6.85 -1.03
C CYS A 71 1.76 -6.63 -0.28
N ILE A 72 0.68 -6.45 -1.04
CA ILE A 72 -0.67 -6.69 -0.56
C ILE A 72 -0.86 -8.20 -0.67
N LYS A 73 -0.78 -8.92 0.45
CA LYS A 73 -1.39 -10.25 0.51
C LYS A 73 -2.89 -10.01 0.63
N VAL A 74 -3.61 -10.05 -0.49
CA VAL A 74 -5.06 -10.29 -0.45
C VAL A 74 -5.21 -11.68 0.17
N GLY A 75 -5.75 -11.73 1.39
CA GLY A 75 -6.13 -13.00 2.01
C GLY A 75 -7.13 -13.70 1.12
N ASN A 76 -6.97 -15.01 0.94
CA ASN A 76 -7.89 -15.85 0.19
C ASN A 76 -9.34 -15.53 0.58
N SER A 77 -10.13 -15.05 -0.38
CA SER A 77 -11.57 -15.31 -0.32
C SER A 77 -11.77 -16.66 -1.00
N ASP A 78 -12.35 -17.60 -0.26
CA ASP A 78 -12.77 -18.89 -0.79
C ASP A 78 -13.84 -18.66 -1.86
N VAL A 79 -13.44 -18.57 -3.12
CA VAL A 79 -14.35 -18.72 -4.25
C VAL A 79 -14.29 -20.18 -4.66
N VAL A 80 -15.36 -20.89 -4.32
CA VAL A 80 -15.61 -22.27 -4.74
C VAL A 80 -15.51 -22.39 -6.26
N ASN A 81 -14.73 -23.39 -6.67
CA ASN A 81 -14.33 -23.74 -8.04
C ASN A 81 -15.51 -24.00 -8.99
N ASP A 82 -15.50 -23.35 -10.16
CA ASP A 82 -15.87 -24.01 -11.42
C ASP A 82 -15.06 -23.45 -12.60
N GLY A 83 -14.38 -24.35 -13.30
CA GLY A 83 -14.01 -24.24 -14.71
C GLY A 83 -13.09 -23.10 -15.20
N ASN A 84 -11.78 -23.41 -15.27
CA ASN A 84 -10.83 -22.98 -16.30
C ASN A 84 -10.27 -21.52 -16.28
N SER A 85 -9.01 -21.45 -16.71
CA SER A 85 -8.26 -20.30 -17.26
C SER A 85 -7.62 -19.26 -16.32
N THR A 86 -6.28 -19.38 -16.27
CA THR A 86 -5.28 -18.31 -16.21
C THR A 86 -5.20 -17.51 -14.91
N SER A 87 -4.17 -17.80 -14.10
CA SER A 87 -3.73 -16.97 -12.99
C SER A 87 -3.31 -15.59 -13.51
N LYS A 88 -4.26 -14.66 -13.59
CA LYS A 88 -3.96 -13.26 -13.89
C LYS A 88 -3.46 -12.62 -12.59
N GLY A 89 -2.16 -12.75 -12.35
CA GLY A 89 -1.48 -11.80 -11.48
C GLY A 89 -1.82 -10.41 -11.99
N ILE A 90 -2.30 -9.53 -11.11
CA ILE A 90 -2.60 -8.14 -11.45
C ILE A 90 -1.25 -7.46 -11.68
N SER A 91 -0.74 -7.62 -12.89
CA SER A 91 0.33 -6.82 -13.45
C SER A 91 -0.24 -5.41 -13.62
N CYS A 92 0.10 -4.51 -12.71
CA CYS A 92 -0.27 -3.09 -12.80
C CYS A 92 0.63 -2.37 -13.80
N CYS A 93 0.80 -2.94 -14.99
CA CYS A 93 1.43 -2.28 -16.12
C CYS A 93 0.36 -1.54 -16.93
N TYR A 94 -0.22 -0.49 -16.35
CA TYR A 94 -1.02 0.46 -17.12
C TYR A 94 -0.04 1.42 -17.81
N SER A 95 0.21 1.23 -19.11
CA SER A 95 0.90 2.25 -19.91
C SER A 95 -0.07 3.41 -20.16
N LEU A 96 0.44 4.65 -20.13
CA LEU A 96 -0.35 5.88 -20.40
C LEU A 96 -1.07 5.82 -21.76
N GLU A 97 -0.62 4.98 -22.68
CA GLU A 97 -1.25 4.73 -23.98
C GLU A 97 -2.69 4.17 -23.86
N GLN A 98 -2.98 3.40 -22.80
CA GLN A 98 -4.33 2.90 -22.52
C GLN A 98 -5.28 4.00 -22.02
N GLU A 99 -4.74 5.03 -21.36
CA GLU A 99 -5.51 6.19 -20.89
C GLU A 99 -5.90 7.11 -22.07
N LEU A 100 -4.97 7.28 -23.02
CA LEU A 100 -5.19 8.07 -24.23
C LEU A 100 -6.23 7.43 -25.16
N SER A 101 -6.20 6.11 -25.32
CA SER A 101 -7.19 5.38 -26.14
C SER A 101 -8.59 5.33 -25.51
N SER A 102 -8.69 5.43 -24.19
CA SER A 102 -9.98 5.51 -23.48
C SER A 102 -10.60 6.91 -23.54
N SER A 103 -9.78 7.95 -23.70
CA SER A 103 -10.24 9.35 -23.71
C SER A 103 -10.75 9.82 -25.08
N VAL A 104 -10.41 9.14 -26.17
CA VAL A 104 -10.86 9.50 -27.54
C VAL A 104 -12.32 9.16 -27.84
N THR A 105 -13.00 8.42 -26.96
CA THR A 105 -14.41 8.03 -27.15
C THR A 105 -15.38 8.81 -26.25
N LEU A 106 -14.90 9.72 -25.42
CA LEU A 106 -15.76 10.54 -24.58
C LEU A 106 -16.29 11.75 -25.38
N PRO A 107 -17.61 11.91 -25.53
CA PRO A 107 -18.18 13.10 -26.14
C PRO A 107 -17.89 14.33 -25.26
N ARG A 108 -17.65 15.45 -25.93
CA ARG A 108 -17.27 16.73 -25.33
C ARG A 108 -18.47 17.49 -24.77
#